data_AF-A0A7X8CRZ3-F1
#
_entry.id   AF-A0A7X8CRZ3-F1
#
_cell.length_a   1.000
_cell.length_b   1.000
_cell.length_c   1.000
_cell.angle_alpha   90.00
_cell.angle_beta   90.00
_cell.angle_gamma   90.00
#
_symmetry.space_group_name_H-M   'P 1'
#
loop_
_entity.id
_entity.type
_entity.pdbx_description
1 polymer ?
#
loop_
_entity_poly.entity_id
_entity_poly.type
_entity_poly.pdbx_seq_one_letter_code
_entity_poly.pdbx_strand_id
1 'polypeptide(L)'
;MESITSHPLYKAHTIDSAMDSLWSFYKRKFIPLFSMSFVMGLLVQYLSYSINMAELQSMTDVNEIMSKMKELLLPMLVISLVSLLFTTVLQYYVIFNPLDPSNNVFRCIVASLKYFIPYIIIMFFLAIAGSFAIFIGLLLLVIGVIFAAVYVMMIYLFILPVMMVEGPNIGNTINSTIRLSHRNFWSNIGWTAVFIILLLVISVILSGLVLLPFTGSFFKAFMNPGEATSLIEITTSPLYIVLSALMSAITFPLMPIFAAILYFNARAREERRFSVIPVQEEERKVSVEDLYAKPLPENETNENDNL
;
A
#
# COMPACT_ATOMS: atom_id res chain seq x y z
N MET A 1 -12.99 20.79 -4.79
CA MET A 1 -11.96 19.81 -4.38
C MET A 1 -10.67 20.25 -5.02
N GLU A 2 -9.58 20.32 -4.25
CA GLU A 2 -8.26 20.55 -4.83
C GLU A 2 -7.88 19.39 -5.78
N SER A 3 -7.04 19.69 -6.76
CA SER A 3 -6.53 18.67 -7.70
C SER A 3 -5.73 17.62 -6.94
N ILE A 4 -5.80 16.35 -7.37
CA ILE A 4 -4.97 15.28 -6.79
C ILE A 4 -3.47 15.58 -6.86
N THR A 5 -3.06 16.42 -7.80
CA THR A 5 -1.67 16.88 -7.98
C THR A 5 -1.18 17.82 -6.87
N SER A 6 -2.08 18.42 -6.07
CA SER A 6 -1.69 19.20 -4.87
C SER A 6 -1.39 18.34 -3.65
N HIS A 7 -1.60 17.02 -3.73
CA HIS A 7 -1.38 16.12 -2.62
C HIS A 7 0.08 16.16 -2.15
N PRO A 8 0.39 16.20 -0.84
CA PRO A 8 1.77 16.33 -0.34
C PRO A 8 2.69 15.16 -0.70
N LEU A 9 2.10 13.98 -0.95
CA LEU A 9 2.81 12.79 -1.43
C LEU A 9 2.93 12.74 -2.97
N TYR A 10 2.41 13.74 -3.70
CA TYR A 10 2.45 13.79 -5.16
C TYR A 10 3.80 14.30 -5.67
N LYS A 11 4.77 13.40 -5.81
CA LYS A 11 6.10 13.74 -6.33
C LYS A 11 6.77 12.56 -7.02
N ALA A 12 7.66 12.83 -7.97
CA ALA A 12 8.61 11.82 -8.44
C ALA A 12 9.69 11.61 -7.37
N HIS A 13 9.60 10.47 -6.67
CA HIS A 13 10.44 10.16 -5.53
C HIS A 13 11.72 9.39 -5.94
N THR A 14 12.80 9.60 -5.20
CA THR A 14 13.83 8.58 -4.94
C THR A 14 13.46 7.80 -3.68
N ILE A 15 14.14 6.68 -3.39
CA ILE A 15 13.87 5.89 -2.18
C ILE A 15 14.01 6.73 -0.90
N ASP A 16 15.06 7.55 -0.80
CA ASP A 16 15.29 8.40 0.37
C ASP A 16 14.17 9.43 0.53
N SER A 17 13.79 10.09 -0.57
CA SER A 17 12.69 11.06 -0.54
C SER A 17 11.34 10.41 -0.26
N ALA A 18 11.14 9.14 -0.66
CA ALA A 18 9.93 8.38 -0.37
C ALA A 18 9.85 8.08 1.13
N MET A 19 10.95 7.65 1.75
CA MET A 19 11.01 7.39 3.18
C MET A 19 10.85 8.67 4.01
N ASP A 20 11.47 9.77 3.59
CA ASP A 20 11.31 11.07 4.26
C ASP A 20 9.87 11.60 4.13
N SER A 21 9.25 11.44 2.96
CA SER A 21 7.84 11.81 2.74
C SER A 21 6.88 10.95 3.56
N LEU A 22 7.18 9.65 3.67
CA LEU A 22 6.43 8.72 4.52
C LEU A 22 6.51 9.16 5.97
N TRP A 23 7.72 9.41 6.48
CA TRP A 23 7.94 9.77 7.88
C TRP A 23 7.37 11.14 8.23
N SER A 24 7.55 12.14 7.36
CA SER A 24 6.99 13.49 7.55
C SER A 24 5.46 13.48 7.52
N PHE A 25 4.84 12.75 6.60
CA PHE A 25 3.40 12.59 6.54
C PHE A 25 2.87 11.87 7.78
N TYR A 26 3.49 10.75 8.14
CA TYR A 26 3.12 9.96 9.31
C TYR A 26 3.18 10.80 10.59
N LYS A 27 4.28 11.53 10.84
CA LYS A 27 4.40 12.42 12.00
C LYS A 27 3.34 13.51 12.02
N ARG A 28 3.08 14.16 10.87
CA ARG A 28 2.09 15.25 10.78
C ARG A 28 0.66 14.78 11.04
N LYS A 29 0.34 13.54 10.71
CA LYS A 29 -0.99 12.94 10.86
C LYS A 29 -1.02 11.79 11.87
N PHE A 30 -0.06 11.75 12.80
CA PHE A 30 0.13 10.64 13.72
C PHE A 30 -1.11 10.38 14.56
N ILE A 31 -1.63 11.41 15.25
CA ILE A 31 -2.77 11.27 16.17
C ILE A 31 -3.99 10.63 15.48
N PRO A 32 -4.55 11.19 14.38
CA PRO A 32 -5.74 10.60 13.77
C PRO A 32 -5.48 9.19 13.19
N LEU A 33 -4.32 8.97 12.56
CA LEU A 33 -3.98 7.66 12.00
C LEU A 33 -3.82 6.60 13.09
N PHE A 34 -3.09 6.92 14.16
CA PHE A 34 -2.89 6.06 15.32
C PHE A 34 -4.22 5.75 16.00
N SER A 35 -5.05 6.75 16.29
CA SER A 35 -6.34 6.53 16.94
C SER A 35 -7.27 5.66 16.09
N MET A 36 -7.34 5.87 14.77
CA MET A 36 -8.11 5.02 13.87
C MET A 36 -7.59 3.58 13.90
N SER A 37 -6.29 3.39 13.70
CA SER A 37 -5.67 2.06 13.69
C SER A 37 -5.78 1.36 15.03
N PHE A 38 -5.75 2.08 16.15
CA PHE A 38 -5.91 1.53 17.49
C PHE A 38 -7.33 1.01 17.73
N VAL A 39 -8.36 1.82 17.44
CA VAL A 39 -9.77 1.40 17.57
C VAL A 39 -10.06 0.22 16.64
N MET A 40 -9.56 0.28 15.41
CA MET A 40 -9.67 -0.80 14.44
C MET A 40 -8.95 -2.08 14.92
N GLY A 41 -7.74 -1.94 15.46
CA GLY A 41 -6.96 -3.05 16.00
C GLY A 41 -7.65 -3.71 17.19
N LEU A 42 -8.22 -2.93 18.10
CA LEU A 42 -9.02 -3.47 19.21
C LEU A 42 -10.24 -4.24 18.70
N LEU A 43 -10.94 -3.73 17.69
CA LEU A 43 -12.10 -4.41 17.12
C LEU A 43 -11.70 -5.72 16.43
N VAL A 44 -10.62 -5.72 15.66
CA VAL A 44 -10.07 -6.96 15.07
C VAL A 44 -9.69 -7.95 16.16
N GLN A 45 -8.96 -7.52 17.19
CA GLN A 45 -8.53 -8.40 18.28
C GLN A 45 -9.73 -8.95 19.09
N TYR A 46 -10.77 -8.15 19.29
CA TYR A 46 -12.02 -8.57 19.91
C TYR A 46 -12.73 -9.63 19.07
N LEU A 47 -12.83 -9.44 17.75
CA LEU A 47 -13.40 -10.46 16.86
C LEU A 47 -12.53 -11.73 16.83
N SER A 48 -11.21 -11.60 16.88
CA SER A 48 -10.29 -12.74 16.95
C SER A 48 -10.44 -13.58 18.22
N TYR A 49 -10.97 -13.00 19.31
CA TYR A 49 -11.29 -13.76 20.52
C TYR A 49 -12.34 -14.86 20.28
N SER A 50 -13.20 -14.72 19.27
CA SER A 50 -14.16 -15.77 18.92
C SER A 50 -13.52 -17.01 18.27
N ILE A 51 -12.21 -16.97 17.98
CA ILE A 51 -11.46 -18.08 17.39
C ILE A 51 -10.64 -18.77 18.48
N ASN A 52 -11.13 -19.92 18.96
CA ASN A 52 -10.39 -20.73 19.92
C ASN A 52 -9.38 -21.65 19.21
N MET A 53 -8.13 -21.19 19.07
CA MET A 53 -7.04 -21.99 18.51
C MET A 53 -6.48 -23.03 19.50
N ALA A 54 -6.79 -22.94 20.79
CA ALA A 54 -6.28 -23.88 21.78
C ALA A 54 -6.88 -25.28 21.60
N GLU A 55 -8.16 -25.35 21.24
CA GLU A 55 -8.84 -26.62 20.94
C GLU A 55 -8.16 -27.35 19.78
N LEU A 56 -7.79 -26.63 18.72
CA LEU A 56 -7.11 -27.18 17.55
C LEU A 56 -5.75 -27.82 17.87
N GLN A 57 -5.01 -27.27 18.85
CA GLN A 57 -3.69 -27.81 19.24
C GLN A 57 -3.80 -29.10 20.05
N SER A 58 -4.95 -29.35 20.67
CA SER A 58 -5.21 -30.55 21.47
C SER A 58 -5.77 -31.73 20.66
N MET A 59 -6.24 -31.47 19.44
CA MET A 59 -6.83 -32.49 18.57
C MET A 59 -5.75 -33.28 17.84
N THR A 60 -5.89 -34.60 17.79
CA THR A 60 -4.96 -35.52 17.10
C THR A 60 -5.58 -36.19 15.88
N ASP A 61 -6.91 -36.23 15.76
CA ASP A 61 -7.62 -36.78 14.59
C ASP A 61 -7.76 -35.74 13.47
N VAL A 62 -7.26 -36.09 12.29
CA VAL A 62 -7.30 -35.26 11.08
C VAL A 62 -8.73 -34.91 10.67
N ASN A 63 -9.69 -35.81 10.83
CA ASN A 63 -11.08 -35.56 10.46
C ASN A 63 -11.74 -34.54 11.39
N GLU A 64 -11.43 -34.62 12.68
CA GLU A 64 -11.90 -33.69 13.70
C GLU A 64 -11.31 -32.29 13.48
N ILE A 65 -9.99 -32.22 13.22
CA ILE A 65 -9.30 -30.99 12.83
C ILE A 65 -9.96 -30.36 11.60
N MET A 66 -10.24 -31.15 10.55
CA MET A 66 -10.83 -30.62 9.32
C MET A 66 -12.27 -30.13 9.52
N SER A 67 -13.06 -30.79 10.39
CA SER A 67 -14.39 -30.30 10.76
C SER A 67 -14.30 -28.96 11.49
N LYS A 68 -13.40 -28.84 12.46
CA LYS A 68 -13.20 -27.60 13.21
C LYS A 68 -12.65 -26.47 12.35
N MET A 69 -11.76 -26.76 11.42
CA MET A 69 -11.30 -25.77 10.45
C MET A 69 -12.45 -25.20 9.60
N LYS A 70 -13.42 -26.04 9.19
CA LYS A 70 -14.61 -25.58 8.45
C LYS A 70 -15.49 -24.66 9.30
N GLU A 71 -15.67 -24.97 10.58
CA GLU A 71 -16.40 -24.10 11.51
C GLU A 71 -15.73 -22.74 11.67
N LEU A 72 -14.39 -22.70 11.66
CA LEU A 72 -13.61 -21.48 11.78
C LEU A 72 -13.54 -20.64 10.50
N LEU A 73 -13.91 -21.18 9.33
CA LEU A 73 -13.89 -20.44 8.06
C LEU A 73 -14.74 -19.17 8.12
N LEU A 74 -15.94 -19.25 8.69
CA LEU A 74 -16.85 -18.11 8.76
C LEU A 74 -16.31 -17.00 9.67
N PRO A 75 -15.90 -17.26 10.94
CA PRO A 75 -15.21 -16.27 11.77
C PRO A 75 -13.98 -15.66 11.10
N MET A 76 -13.12 -16.47 10.47
CA MET A 76 -11.93 -15.98 9.76
C MET A 76 -12.29 -15.07 8.58
N LEU A 77 -13.33 -15.42 7.82
CA LEU A 77 -13.83 -14.60 6.72
C LEU A 77 -14.34 -13.25 7.24
N VAL A 78 -15.13 -13.24 8.32
CA VAL A 78 -15.63 -12.00 8.94
C VAL A 78 -14.48 -11.10 9.39
N ILE A 79 -13.49 -11.64 10.10
CA ILE A 79 -12.30 -10.89 10.53
C ILE A 79 -11.53 -10.34 9.33
N SER A 80 -11.38 -11.13 8.28
CA SER A 80 -10.68 -10.72 7.05
C SER A 80 -11.41 -9.58 6.35
N LEU A 81 -12.74 -9.66 6.22
CA LEU A 81 -13.56 -8.61 5.62
C LEU A 81 -13.51 -7.31 6.44
N VAL A 82 -13.58 -7.41 7.76
CA VAL A 82 -13.45 -6.25 8.66
C VAL A 82 -12.06 -5.61 8.54
N SER A 83 -11.01 -6.41 8.48
CA SER A 83 -9.63 -5.93 8.31
C SER A 83 -9.44 -5.24 6.95
N LEU A 84 -10.05 -5.78 5.90
CA LEU A 84 -10.06 -5.23 4.55
C LEU A 84 -10.84 -3.91 4.50
N LEU A 85 -11.93 -3.80 5.26
CA LEU A 85 -12.69 -2.55 5.42
C LEU A 85 -11.84 -1.49 6.12
N PHE A 86 -11.13 -1.85 7.17
CA PHE A 86 -10.25 -0.92 7.87
C PHE A 86 -9.10 -0.42 7.00
N THR A 87 -8.53 -1.30 6.18
CA THR A 87 -7.51 -0.93 5.20
C THR A 87 -8.05 0.07 4.18
N THR A 88 -9.27 -0.14 3.66
CA THR A 88 -9.92 0.80 2.74
C THR A 88 -10.21 2.15 3.38
N VAL A 89 -10.68 2.17 4.63
CA VAL A 89 -10.93 3.42 5.38
C VAL A 89 -9.62 4.20 5.57
N LEU A 90 -8.55 3.53 6.01
CA LEU A 90 -7.24 4.16 6.23
C LEU A 90 -6.65 4.69 4.93
N GLN A 91 -6.71 3.93 3.84
CA GLN A 91 -6.23 4.40 2.55
C GLN A 91 -7.00 5.63 2.07
N TYR A 92 -8.34 5.62 2.22
CA TYR A 92 -9.17 6.75 1.84
C TYR A 92 -8.79 8.01 2.63
N TYR A 93 -8.60 7.87 3.94
CA TYR A 93 -8.15 8.95 4.79
C TYR A 93 -6.78 9.49 4.33
N VAL A 94 -5.81 8.63 4.05
CA VAL A 94 -4.48 9.02 3.60
C VAL A 94 -4.53 9.84 2.30
N ILE A 95 -5.40 9.46 1.35
CA ILE A 95 -5.50 10.13 0.03
C ILE A 95 -6.28 11.45 0.10
N PHE A 96 -7.40 11.49 0.82
CA PHE A 96 -8.36 12.59 0.70
C PHE A 96 -8.38 13.56 1.89
N ASN A 97 -7.89 13.17 3.08
CA ASN A 97 -7.81 14.11 4.21
C ASN A 97 -6.84 15.29 3.95
N PRO A 98 -5.69 15.12 3.27
CA PRO A 98 -4.80 16.23 2.98
C PRO A 98 -5.37 17.24 1.96
N LEU A 99 -6.27 16.80 1.07
CA LEU A 99 -6.85 17.61 0.00
C LEU A 99 -8.12 18.37 0.42
N ASP A 100 -8.80 17.87 1.44
CA ASP A 100 -10.01 18.48 1.97
C ASP A 100 -10.06 18.28 3.49
N PRO A 101 -9.75 19.33 4.28
CA PRO A 101 -9.79 19.29 5.74
C PRO A 101 -11.17 18.94 6.32
N SER A 102 -12.25 19.06 5.54
CA SER A 102 -13.61 18.67 5.96
C SER A 102 -13.81 17.15 5.98
N ASN A 103 -12.85 16.37 5.50
CA ASN A 103 -12.84 14.91 5.60
C ASN A 103 -12.40 14.46 7.00
N ASN A 104 -13.37 14.41 7.91
CA ASN A 104 -13.20 13.77 9.22
C ASN A 104 -13.25 12.23 9.12
N VAL A 105 -12.88 11.55 10.20
CA VAL A 105 -12.80 10.08 10.27
C VAL A 105 -14.12 9.41 9.86
N PHE A 106 -15.26 9.90 10.37
CA PHE A 106 -16.57 9.35 10.07
C PHE A 106 -16.95 9.48 8.59
N ARG A 107 -16.68 10.64 7.98
CA ARG A 107 -16.92 10.84 6.56
C ARG A 107 -16.03 9.93 5.72
N CYS A 108 -14.78 9.71 6.12
CA CYS A 108 -13.89 8.75 5.47
C CYS A 108 -14.46 7.33 5.52
N ILE A 109 -15.02 6.90 6.66
CA ILE A 109 -15.65 5.58 6.78
C ILE A 109 -16.79 5.42 5.78
N VAL A 110 -17.72 6.38 5.73
CA VAL A 110 -18.89 6.30 4.84
C VAL A 110 -18.46 6.41 3.37
N ALA A 111 -17.54 7.33 3.07
CA ALA A 111 -17.08 7.56 1.71
C ALA A 111 -16.23 6.41 1.15
N SER A 112 -15.53 5.65 2.00
CA SER A 112 -14.74 4.50 1.57
C SER A 112 -15.59 3.28 1.19
N LEU A 113 -16.82 3.16 1.71
CA LEU A 113 -17.69 1.99 1.48
C LEU A 113 -17.96 1.72 -0.01
N LYS A 114 -18.03 2.75 -0.84
CA LYS A 114 -18.24 2.59 -2.29
C LYS A 114 -17.10 1.84 -3.01
N TYR A 115 -15.90 1.82 -2.43
CA TYR A 115 -14.74 1.11 -2.97
C TYR A 115 -14.62 -0.32 -2.44
N PHE A 116 -15.35 -0.66 -1.37
CA PHE A 116 -15.19 -1.93 -0.67
C PHE A 116 -15.55 -3.14 -1.54
N ILE A 117 -16.70 -3.11 -2.20
CA ILE A 117 -17.14 -4.24 -3.07
C ILE A 117 -16.23 -4.41 -4.30
N PRO A 118 -15.91 -3.36 -5.08
CA PRO A 118 -14.92 -3.48 -6.16
C PRO A 118 -13.58 -4.02 -5.66
N TYR A 119 -13.13 -3.59 -4.48
CA TYR A 119 -11.88 -4.03 -3.90
C TYR A 119 -11.88 -5.51 -3.53
N ILE A 120 -12.95 -6.03 -2.92
CA ILE A 120 -13.10 -7.47 -2.65
C ILE A 120 -12.99 -8.28 -3.94
N ILE A 121 -13.64 -7.83 -5.02
CA ILE A 121 -13.61 -8.54 -6.30
C ILE A 121 -12.18 -8.61 -6.85
N ILE A 122 -11.46 -7.48 -6.83
CA ILE A 122 -10.05 -7.46 -7.28
C ILE A 122 -9.18 -8.33 -6.38
N MET A 123 -9.37 -8.27 -5.06
CA MET A 123 -8.62 -9.07 -4.09
C MET A 123 -8.85 -10.57 -4.28
N PHE A 124 -10.06 -10.98 -4.65
CA PHE A 124 -10.35 -12.36 -5.00
C PHE A 124 -9.54 -12.82 -6.23
N PHE A 125 -9.53 -12.04 -7.30
CA PHE A 125 -8.70 -12.34 -8.48
C PHE A 125 -7.20 -12.30 -8.16
N LEU A 126 -6.76 -11.36 -7.34
CA LEU A 126 -5.36 -11.26 -6.90
C LEU A 126 -4.97 -12.47 -6.05
N ALA A 127 -5.84 -12.98 -5.18
CA ALA A 127 -5.56 -14.16 -4.36
C ALA A 127 -5.37 -15.40 -5.24
N ILE A 128 -6.19 -15.56 -6.29
CA ILE A 128 -6.04 -16.64 -7.27
C ILE A 128 -4.72 -16.46 -8.05
N ALA A 129 -4.48 -15.30 -8.64
CA ALA A 129 -3.25 -15.06 -9.40
C ALA A 129 -1.98 -15.16 -8.53
N GLY A 130 -2.07 -14.68 -7.29
CA GLY A 130 -1.01 -14.70 -6.30
C GLY A 130 -0.66 -16.11 -5.83
N SER A 131 -1.65 -16.99 -5.67
CA SER A 131 -1.38 -18.40 -5.34
C SER A 131 -0.61 -19.10 -6.46
N PHE A 132 -0.96 -18.84 -7.74
CA PHE A 132 -0.18 -19.31 -8.88
C PHE A 132 1.24 -18.72 -8.90
N ALA A 133 1.40 -17.42 -8.63
CA ALA A 133 2.70 -16.79 -8.59
C ALA A 133 3.61 -17.40 -7.51
N ILE A 134 3.08 -17.64 -6.31
CA ILE A 134 3.80 -18.28 -5.20
C ILE A 134 4.13 -19.73 -5.55
N PHE A 135 3.20 -20.47 -6.16
CA PHE A 135 3.43 -21.84 -6.62
C PHE A 135 4.57 -21.92 -7.65
N ILE A 136 4.59 -21.03 -8.64
CA ILE A 136 5.70 -20.90 -9.59
C ILE A 136 7.00 -20.51 -8.87
N GLY A 137 6.92 -19.59 -7.90
CA GLY A 137 8.05 -19.21 -7.06
C GLY A 137 8.65 -20.40 -6.30
N LEU A 138 7.81 -21.32 -5.82
CA LEU A 138 8.24 -22.52 -5.11
C LEU A 138 9.04 -23.47 -6.01
N LEU A 139 8.71 -23.56 -7.30
CA LEU A 139 9.50 -24.31 -8.29
C LEU A 139 10.90 -23.72 -8.50
N LEU A 140 11.07 -22.42 -8.22
CA LEU A 140 12.35 -21.70 -8.29
C LEU A 140 13.06 -21.60 -6.93
N LEU A 141 12.79 -22.55 -6.02
CA LEU A 141 13.34 -22.64 -4.67
C LEU A 141 12.98 -21.43 -3.78
N VAL A 142 13.65 -21.31 -2.63
CA VAL A 142 13.36 -20.29 -1.59
C VAL A 142 13.41 -18.86 -2.15
N ILE A 143 14.37 -18.56 -3.02
CA ILE A 143 14.53 -17.23 -3.63
C ILE A 143 13.30 -16.88 -4.48
N GLY A 144 12.76 -17.85 -5.22
CA GLY A 144 11.56 -17.67 -6.04
C GLY A 144 10.32 -17.34 -5.22
N VAL A 145 10.10 -18.00 -4.08
CA VAL A 145 8.97 -17.72 -3.18
C VAL A 145 9.04 -16.30 -2.61
N ILE A 146 10.21 -15.89 -2.13
CA ILE A 146 10.41 -14.54 -1.58
C ILE A 146 10.14 -13.49 -2.66
N PHE A 147 10.69 -13.69 -3.86
CA PHE A 147 10.46 -12.78 -4.99
C PHE A 147 8.97 -12.70 -5.36
N ALA A 148 8.29 -13.84 -5.45
CA ALA A 148 6.86 -13.90 -5.74
C ALA A 148 6.02 -13.18 -4.68
N ALA A 149 6.36 -13.35 -3.39
CA ALA A 149 5.67 -12.67 -2.29
C ALA A 149 5.83 -11.15 -2.37
N VAL A 150 7.06 -10.65 -2.61
CA VAL A 150 7.32 -9.22 -2.79
C VAL A 150 6.60 -8.68 -4.02
N TYR A 151 6.56 -9.45 -5.12
CA TYR A 151 5.84 -9.09 -6.33
C TYR A 151 4.33 -8.95 -6.08
N VAL A 152 3.69 -9.95 -5.47
CA VAL A 152 2.25 -9.90 -5.14
C VAL A 152 1.95 -8.73 -4.21
N MET A 153 2.82 -8.49 -3.22
CA MET A 153 2.70 -7.35 -2.30
C MET A 153 2.81 -6.01 -3.02
N MET A 154 3.74 -5.88 -3.98
CA MET A 154 3.87 -4.68 -4.80
C MET A 154 2.56 -4.42 -5.56
N ILE A 155 2.00 -5.43 -6.24
CA ILE A 155 0.71 -5.28 -6.95
C ILE A 155 -0.41 -4.89 -5.99
N TYR A 156 -0.49 -5.55 -4.82
CA TYR A 156 -1.47 -5.26 -3.78
C TYR A 156 -1.47 -3.78 -3.36
N LEU A 157 -0.28 -3.21 -3.14
CA LEU A 157 -0.10 -1.82 -2.70
C LEU A 157 -0.58 -0.79 -3.72
N PHE A 158 -0.62 -1.11 -5.02
CA PHE A 158 -1.13 -0.18 -6.04
C PHE A 158 -2.66 -0.16 -6.15
N ILE A 159 -3.35 -1.26 -5.81
CA ILE A 159 -4.78 -1.43 -6.11
C ILE A 159 -5.64 -0.32 -5.49
N LEU A 160 -5.53 -0.12 -4.18
CA LEU A 160 -6.40 0.84 -3.49
C LEU A 160 -6.15 2.29 -3.90
N PRO A 161 -4.90 2.80 -3.96
CA PRO A 161 -4.65 4.15 -4.47
C PRO A 161 -5.17 4.35 -5.89
N VAL A 162 -4.94 3.40 -6.80
CA VAL A 162 -5.44 3.46 -8.18
C VAL A 162 -6.96 3.54 -8.18
N MET A 163 -7.63 2.65 -7.45
CA MET A 163 -9.09 2.62 -7.40
C MET A 163 -9.69 3.90 -6.83
N MET A 164 -9.07 4.46 -5.79
CA MET A 164 -9.58 5.65 -5.12
C MET A 164 -9.41 6.91 -5.97
N VAL A 165 -8.28 7.05 -6.66
CA VAL A 165 -7.94 8.23 -7.47
C VAL A 165 -8.54 8.13 -8.88
N GLU A 166 -8.46 6.98 -9.53
CA GLU A 166 -8.89 6.79 -10.93
C GLU A 166 -10.34 6.29 -11.05
N GLY A 167 -10.97 5.92 -9.92
CA GLY A 167 -12.37 5.54 -9.85
C GLY A 167 -12.61 4.03 -9.63
N PRO A 168 -13.82 3.64 -9.19
CA PRO A 168 -14.11 2.28 -8.72
C PRO A 168 -14.31 1.23 -9.83
N ASN A 169 -14.01 1.56 -11.10
CA ASN A 169 -14.17 0.61 -12.19
C ASN A 169 -13.09 -0.48 -12.09
N ILE A 170 -13.52 -1.74 -11.95
CA ILE A 170 -12.66 -2.90 -11.72
C ILE A 170 -11.66 -3.08 -12.88
N GLY A 171 -12.13 -3.05 -14.13
CA GLY A 171 -11.29 -3.26 -15.31
C GLY A 171 -10.24 -2.17 -15.48
N ASN A 172 -10.65 -0.90 -15.33
CA ASN A 172 -9.72 0.23 -15.38
C ASN A 172 -8.69 0.14 -14.23
N THR A 173 -9.14 -0.19 -13.02
CA THR A 173 -8.25 -0.32 -11.86
C THR A 173 -7.20 -1.41 -12.08
N ILE A 174 -7.60 -2.59 -12.57
CA ILE A 174 -6.66 -3.68 -12.86
C ILE A 174 -5.65 -3.24 -13.93
N ASN A 175 -6.12 -2.66 -15.04
CA ASN A 175 -5.25 -2.22 -16.13
C ASN A 175 -4.23 -1.16 -15.65
N SER A 176 -4.69 -0.13 -14.95
CA SER A 176 -3.83 0.91 -14.38
C SER A 176 -2.88 0.37 -13.33
N THR A 177 -3.33 -0.55 -12.47
CA THR A 177 -2.47 -1.22 -11.45
C THR A 177 -1.33 -1.97 -12.13
N ILE A 178 -1.62 -2.80 -13.12
CA ILE A 178 -0.58 -3.57 -13.84
C ILE A 178 0.36 -2.61 -14.58
N ARG A 179 -0.18 -1.63 -15.32
CA ARG A 179 0.61 -0.65 -16.06
C ARG A 179 1.55 0.14 -15.16
N LEU A 180 1.05 0.72 -14.06
CA LEU A 180 1.82 1.59 -13.17
C LEU A 180 2.85 0.81 -12.35
N SER A 181 2.49 -0.39 -11.88
CA SER A 181 3.42 -1.22 -11.11
C SER A 181 4.58 -1.77 -11.95
N HIS A 182 4.36 -2.07 -13.25
CA HIS A 182 5.39 -2.63 -14.12
C HIS A 182 6.25 -1.60 -14.87
N ARG A 183 5.77 -0.35 -15.07
CA ARG A 183 6.51 0.65 -15.86
C ARG A 183 7.90 0.99 -15.31
N ASN A 184 8.05 0.99 -13.99
CA ASN A 184 9.35 1.11 -13.30
C ASN A 184 9.56 -0.07 -12.34
N PHE A 185 9.33 -1.28 -12.87
CA PHE A 185 9.27 -2.53 -12.11
C PHE A 185 10.38 -2.67 -11.07
N TRP A 186 11.65 -2.55 -11.47
CA TRP A 186 12.80 -2.73 -10.59
C TRP A 186 12.84 -1.73 -9.42
N SER A 187 12.43 -0.48 -9.67
CA SER A 187 12.34 0.52 -8.61
C SER A 187 11.19 0.21 -7.66
N ASN A 188 10.01 -0.13 -8.20
CA ASN A 188 8.82 -0.41 -7.41
C ASN A 188 9.01 -1.66 -6.53
N ILE A 189 9.56 -2.73 -7.10
CA ILE A 189 9.80 -3.98 -6.38
C ILE A 189 10.91 -3.78 -5.33
N GLY A 190 11.98 -3.06 -5.66
CA GLY A 190 13.07 -2.77 -4.73
C GLY A 190 12.62 -1.93 -3.53
N TRP A 191 11.81 -0.89 -3.77
CA TRP A 191 11.26 -0.08 -2.68
C TRP A 191 10.30 -0.88 -1.81
N THR A 192 9.46 -1.71 -2.43
CA THR A 192 8.55 -2.61 -1.72
C THR A 192 9.32 -3.59 -0.84
N ALA A 193 10.41 -4.18 -1.34
CA ALA A 193 11.26 -5.08 -0.58
C ALA A 193 11.88 -4.37 0.64
N VAL A 194 12.49 -3.20 0.44
CA VAL A 194 13.08 -2.41 1.54
C VAL A 194 12.03 -2.04 2.58
N PHE A 195 10.84 -1.64 2.13
CA PHE A 195 9.73 -1.30 3.01
C PHE A 195 9.25 -2.51 3.84
N ILE A 196 9.14 -3.69 3.22
CA ILE A 196 8.80 -4.95 3.93
C ILE A 196 9.85 -5.27 4.98
N ILE A 197 11.14 -5.18 4.64
CA ILE A 197 12.24 -5.45 5.60
C ILE A 197 12.16 -4.47 6.78
N LEU A 198 11.93 -3.19 6.51
CA LEU A 198 11.79 -2.17 7.55
C LEU A 198 10.58 -2.47 8.44
N LEU A 199 9.43 -2.83 7.88
CA LEU A 199 8.25 -3.22 8.64
C LEU A 199 8.50 -4.48 9.49
N LEU A 200 9.24 -5.46 8.96
CA LEU A 200 9.61 -6.67 9.71
C LEU A 200 10.47 -6.30 10.93
N VAL A 201 11.51 -5.49 10.74
CA VAL A 201 12.39 -5.04 11.84
C VAL A 201 11.59 -4.30 12.91
N ILE A 202 10.73 -3.35 12.51
CA ILE A 202 9.85 -2.64 13.46
C ILE A 202 8.92 -3.62 14.17
N SER A 203 8.30 -4.54 13.45
CA SER A 203 7.34 -5.51 14.01
C SER A 203 8.00 -6.43 15.04
N VAL A 204 9.24 -6.88 14.80
CA VAL A 204 10.00 -7.70 15.75
C VAL A 204 10.29 -6.92 17.03
N ILE A 205 10.76 -5.67 16.91
CA ILE A 205 11.04 -4.80 18.06
C ILE A 205 9.77 -4.57 18.89
N LEU A 206 8.68 -4.17 18.22
CA LEU A 206 7.41 -3.89 18.88
C LEU A 206 6.79 -5.15 19.51
N SER A 207 6.92 -6.32 18.86
CA SER A 207 6.47 -7.59 19.43
C SER A 207 7.22 -7.90 20.72
N GLY A 208 8.53 -7.66 20.77
CA GLY A 208 9.31 -7.76 22.01
C GLY A 208 8.78 -6.87 23.13
N LEU A 209 8.37 -5.64 22.81
CA LEU A 209 7.78 -4.71 23.79
C LEU A 209 6.45 -5.20 24.36
N VAL A 210 5.60 -5.83 23.54
CA VAL A 210 4.31 -6.42 24.01
C VAL A 210 4.55 -7.50 25.07
N LEU A 211 5.63 -8.27 24.94
CA LEU A 211 5.93 -9.38 25.84
C LEU A 211 6.60 -8.96 27.15
N LEU A 212 7.14 -7.74 27.25
CA LEU A 212 7.89 -7.28 28.43
C LEU A 212 7.13 -7.48 29.76
N PRO A 213 5.83 -7.10 29.88
CA PRO A 213 5.09 -7.30 31.14
C PRO A 213 4.87 -8.76 31.52
N PHE A 214 5.01 -9.68 30.56
CA PHE A 214 4.74 -11.11 30.71
C PHE A 214 6.02 -11.95 30.84
N THR A 215 7.20 -11.33 30.81
CA THR A 215 8.51 -12.00 30.81
C THR A 215 8.63 -13.07 31.90
N GLY A 216 8.12 -12.81 33.11
CA GLY A 216 8.13 -13.78 34.21
C GLY A 216 7.35 -15.07 33.91
N SER A 217 6.16 -14.97 33.30
CA SER A 217 5.37 -16.13 32.88
C SER A 217 6.01 -16.87 31.71
N PHE A 218 6.60 -16.13 30.76
CA PHE A 218 7.37 -16.74 29.65
C PHE A 218 8.57 -17.56 30.13
N PHE A 219 9.36 -17.02 31.07
CA PHE A 219 10.52 -17.76 31.62
C PHE A 219 10.08 -19.03 32.36
N LYS A 220 8.96 -18.99 33.09
CA LYS A 220 8.42 -20.18 33.76
C LYS A 220 7.98 -21.26 32.77
N ALA A 221 7.23 -20.89 31.72
CA ALA A 221 6.82 -21.83 30.67
C ALA A 221 8.00 -22.44 29.91
N PHE A 222 9.08 -21.67 29.70
CA PHE A 222 10.28 -22.15 29.03
C PHE A 222 11.08 -23.14 29.89
N MET A 223 11.21 -22.86 31.19
CA MET A 223 11.95 -23.72 32.11
C MET A 223 11.15 -24.96 32.52
N ASN A 224 9.81 -24.87 32.54
CA ASN A 224 8.90 -25.95 32.88
C ASN A 224 7.92 -26.20 31.70
N PRO A 225 8.20 -27.16 30.81
CA PRO A 225 7.35 -27.46 29.66
C PRO A 225 5.90 -27.85 30.03
N GLY A 226 5.66 -28.29 31.27
CA GLY A 226 4.33 -28.56 31.81
C GLY A 226 3.47 -27.32 32.05
N GLU A 227 4.06 -26.12 32.04
CA GLU A 227 3.37 -24.83 32.17
C GLU A 227 3.08 -24.18 30.80
N ALA A 228 3.18 -24.92 29.69
CA ALA A 228 2.92 -24.39 28.34
C ALA A 228 1.52 -23.77 28.18
N THR A 229 0.54 -24.18 28.97
CA THR A 229 -0.80 -23.57 29.04
C THR A 229 -0.78 -22.10 29.47
N SER A 230 0.22 -21.69 30.28
CA SER A 230 0.39 -20.30 30.68
C SER A 230 0.68 -19.35 29.50
N LEU A 231 1.21 -19.87 28.38
CA LEU A 231 1.41 -19.09 27.16
C LEU A 231 0.08 -18.74 26.48
N ILE A 232 -0.92 -19.62 26.59
CA ILE A 232 -2.27 -19.39 26.06
C ILE A 232 -3.03 -18.38 26.94
N GLU A 233 -2.80 -18.40 28.25
CA GLU A 233 -3.36 -17.40 29.17
C GLU A 233 -2.81 -15.99 28.90
N ILE A 234 -1.55 -15.87 28.47
CA ILE A 234 -0.96 -14.57 28.11
C ILE A 234 -1.66 -13.97 26.89
N THR A 235 -1.86 -14.74 25.82
CA THR A 235 -2.41 -14.23 24.55
C THR A 235 -3.90 -13.86 24.65
N THR A 236 -4.60 -14.43 25.63
CA THR A 236 -6.00 -14.11 25.95
C THR A 236 -6.15 -13.01 27.01
N SER A 237 -5.05 -12.56 27.63
CA SER A 237 -5.10 -11.53 28.66
C SER A 237 -5.54 -10.17 28.08
N PRO A 238 -6.42 -9.42 28.77
CA PRO A 238 -6.86 -8.09 28.31
C PRO A 238 -5.69 -7.13 28.11
N LEU A 239 -4.64 -7.23 28.94
CA LEU A 239 -3.45 -6.41 28.83
C LEU A 239 -2.67 -6.71 27.54
N TYR A 240 -2.50 -7.98 27.20
CA TYR A 240 -1.84 -8.38 25.95
C TYR A 240 -2.63 -7.88 24.74
N ILE A 241 -3.95 -8.00 24.76
CA ILE A 241 -4.85 -7.52 23.71
C ILE A 241 -4.68 -6.00 23.48
N VAL A 242 -4.71 -5.21 24.56
CA VAL A 242 -4.54 -3.75 24.47
C VAL A 242 -3.15 -3.37 23.99
N LEU A 243 -2.10 -4.01 24.53
CA LEU A 243 -0.72 -3.73 24.12
C LEU A 243 -0.46 -4.13 22.66
N SER A 244 -0.96 -5.28 22.23
CA SER A 244 -0.87 -5.74 20.84
C SER A 244 -1.55 -4.74 19.90
N ALA A 245 -2.78 -4.33 20.22
CA ALA A 245 -3.50 -3.32 19.45
C ALA A 245 -2.75 -1.97 19.41
N LEU A 246 -2.17 -1.51 20.53
CA LEU A 246 -1.37 -0.29 20.58
C LEU A 246 -0.14 -0.38 19.66
N MET A 247 0.60 -1.50 19.72
CA MET A 247 1.79 -1.68 18.91
C MET A 247 1.46 -1.81 17.42
N SER A 248 0.41 -2.55 17.06
CA SER A 248 -0.07 -2.64 15.69
C SER A 248 -0.56 -1.30 15.16
N ALA A 249 -1.17 -0.46 16.00
CA ALA A 249 -1.62 0.87 15.60
C ALA A 249 -0.49 1.81 15.15
N ILE A 250 0.75 1.54 15.56
CA ILE A 250 1.94 2.27 15.11
C ILE A 250 2.31 1.91 13.66
N THR A 251 2.11 0.66 13.26
CA THR A 251 2.58 0.16 11.95
C THR A 251 1.50 0.14 10.89
N PHE A 252 0.24 -0.05 11.27
CA PHE A 252 -0.88 -0.13 10.32
C PHE A 252 -1.00 1.07 9.38
N PRO A 253 -0.80 2.33 9.81
CA PRO A 253 -0.85 3.47 8.89
C PRO A 253 0.30 3.53 7.88
N LEU A 254 1.43 2.87 8.13
CA LEU A 254 2.60 2.95 7.26
C LEU A 254 2.31 2.33 5.89
N MET A 255 1.56 1.24 5.87
CA MET A 255 1.15 0.54 4.65
C MET A 255 0.37 1.44 3.67
N PRO A 256 -0.76 2.07 4.06
CA PRO A 256 -1.52 2.91 3.15
C PRO A 256 -0.79 4.20 2.74
N ILE A 257 0.09 4.75 3.60
CA ILE A 257 0.96 5.87 3.23
C ILE A 257 1.93 5.45 2.13
N PHE A 258 2.61 4.31 2.32
CA PHE A 258 3.56 3.81 1.34
C PHE A 258 2.88 3.43 0.01
N ALA A 259 1.70 2.81 0.07
CA ALA A 259 0.84 2.56 -1.09
C ALA A 259 0.56 3.84 -1.89
N ALA A 260 0.16 4.91 -1.20
CA ALA A 260 -0.07 6.22 -1.83
C ALA A 260 1.20 6.77 -2.48
N ILE A 261 2.35 6.67 -1.81
CA ILE A 261 3.65 7.11 -2.36
C ILE A 261 4.02 6.34 -3.63
N LEU A 262 3.86 5.01 -3.65
CA LEU A 262 4.13 4.20 -4.84
C LEU A 262 3.27 4.64 -6.03
N TYR A 263 1.96 4.81 -5.80
CA TYR A 263 1.03 5.27 -6.81
C TYR A 263 1.37 6.67 -7.33
N PHE A 264 1.54 7.64 -6.42
CA PHE A 264 1.83 9.02 -6.80
C PHE A 264 3.20 9.18 -7.45
N ASN A 265 4.21 8.43 -7.03
CA ASN A 265 5.50 8.38 -7.71
C ASN A 265 5.35 7.88 -9.15
N ALA A 266 4.59 6.79 -9.36
CA ALA A 266 4.36 6.26 -10.70
C ALA A 266 3.61 7.27 -11.58
N ARG A 267 2.59 7.95 -11.03
CA ARG A 267 1.79 8.95 -11.74
C ARG A 267 2.58 10.22 -12.07
N ALA A 268 3.29 10.78 -11.10
CA ALA A 268 4.11 11.97 -11.30
C ALA A 268 5.23 11.73 -12.32
N ARG A 269 5.79 10.51 -12.38
CA ARG A 269 6.78 10.13 -13.40
C ARG A 269 6.17 9.95 -14.78
N GLU A 270 4.93 9.47 -14.86
CA GLU A 270 4.18 9.37 -16.11
C GLU A 270 3.94 10.77 -16.69
N GLU A 271 3.44 11.71 -15.90
CA GLU A 271 3.17 13.09 -16.33
C GLU A 271 4.45 13.82 -16.75
N ARG A 272 5.55 13.69 -15.99
CA ARG A 272 6.84 14.30 -16.35
C ARG A 272 7.38 13.79 -17.68
N ARG A 273 7.10 12.54 -18.07
CA ARG A 273 7.52 12.03 -19.38
C ARG A 273 6.70 12.61 -20.51
N PHE A 274 5.39 12.80 -20.31
CA PHE A 274 4.52 13.43 -21.31
C PHE A 274 4.80 14.92 -21.49
N SER A 275 5.21 15.63 -20.43
CA SER A 275 5.65 17.03 -20.53
C SER A 275 7.04 17.20 -21.17
N VAL A 276 7.83 16.13 -21.24
CA VAL A 276 9.20 16.12 -21.81
C VAL A 276 9.22 15.48 -23.20
N ILE A 277 8.07 15.16 -23.81
CA ILE A 277 8.04 15.00 -25.27
C ILE A 277 8.36 16.41 -25.79
N PRO A 278 9.56 16.65 -26.35
CA PRO A 278 9.78 17.92 -27.01
C PRO A 278 8.75 17.92 -28.13
N VAL A 279 7.95 18.98 -28.22
CA VAL A 279 7.61 19.46 -29.56
C VAL A 279 8.98 19.57 -30.20
N GLN A 280 9.32 18.64 -31.11
CA GLN A 280 10.31 18.97 -32.11
C GLN A 280 9.71 20.24 -32.73
N GLU A 281 10.17 21.41 -32.29
CA GLU A 281 10.47 22.42 -33.27
C GLU A 281 11.23 21.64 -34.32
N GLU A 282 10.57 21.39 -35.45
CA GLU A 282 11.30 21.10 -36.67
C GLU A 282 12.36 22.18 -36.70
N GLU A 283 13.58 21.84 -36.26
CA GLU A 283 14.78 22.54 -36.67
C GLU A 283 14.56 22.64 -38.16
N ARG A 284 14.25 23.86 -38.60
CA ARG A 284 14.04 24.19 -39.99
C ARG A 284 15.34 23.83 -40.66
N LYS A 285 15.46 22.57 -41.08
CA LYS A 285 16.61 22.05 -41.79
C LYS A 285 16.61 22.88 -43.05
N VAL A 286 17.50 23.86 -43.08
CA VAL A 286 17.80 24.68 -44.24
C VAL A 286 17.95 23.69 -45.38
N SER A 287 16.96 23.67 -46.28
CA SER A 287 16.99 22.74 -47.39
C SER A 287 18.00 23.28 -48.39
N VAL A 288 18.54 22.42 -49.25
CA VAL A 288 19.58 22.85 -50.20
C VAL A 288 19.03 23.96 -51.11
N GLU A 289 17.71 23.98 -51.32
CA GLU A 289 17.01 25.03 -52.06
C GLU A 289 17.09 26.42 -51.38
N ASP A 290 17.13 26.49 -50.05
CA ASP A 290 17.26 27.76 -49.32
C ASP A 290 18.65 28.40 -49.49
N LEU A 291 19.68 27.60 -49.79
CA LEU A 291 21.05 28.08 -50.06
C LEU A 291 21.22 28.69 -51.46
N TYR A 292 20.25 28.46 -52.37
CA TYR A 292 20.23 29.02 -53.72
C TYR A 292 19.10 30.02 -53.94
N ALA A 293 18.40 30.42 -52.89
CA ALA A 293 17.41 31.49 -52.98
C ALA A 293 18.11 32.76 -53.46
N LYS A 294 17.75 33.23 -54.66
CA LYS A 294 18.28 34.47 -55.23
C LYS A 294 17.99 35.62 -54.24
N PRO A 295 18.94 36.54 -54.01
CA PRO A 295 18.67 37.71 -53.20
C PRO A 295 17.47 38.46 -53.76
N LEU A 296 16.57 38.87 -52.86
CA LEU A 296 15.41 39.68 -53.18
C LEU A 296 15.88 40.94 -53.92
N PRO A 297 15.15 41.39 -54.96
CA PRO A 297 15.52 42.60 -55.68
C PRO A 297 15.62 43.77 -54.70
N GLU A 298 16.75 44.48 -54.74
CA GLU A 298 16.92 45.72 -53.99
C GLU A 298 15.78 46.67 -54.35
N ASN A 299 15.12 47.19 -53.31
CA ASN A 299 14.10 48.23 -53.46
C ASN A 299 14.66 49.34 -54.36
N GLU A 300 13.99 49.59 -55.48
CA GLU A 300 14.16 50.81 -56.25
C GLU A 300 13.92 52.00 -55.31
N THR A 301 15.02 52.64 -54.89
CA THR A 301 14.99 53.97 -54.31
C THR A 301 14.38 54.90 -55.36
N ASN A 302 13.11 55.26 -55.15
CA ASN A 302 12.48 56.39 -55.83
C ASN A 302 13.21 57.67 -55.40
N GLU A 303 14.29 58.02 -56.10
CA GLU A 303 14.74 59.41 -56.19
C GLU A 303 13.81 60.14 -57.16
N ASN A 304 12.75 60.72 -56.63
CA ASN A 304 12.07 61.87 -57.22
C ASN A 304 11.72 62.83 -56.09
N ASP A 305 12.72 63.62 -55.71
CA ASP A 305 12.51 64.92 -55.09
C ASP A 305 13.73 65.79 -55.43
N ASN A 306 13.65 66.52 -56.54
CA ASN A 306 14.13 67.90 -56.69
C ASN A 306 13.87 68.43 -58.11
N LEU A 307 13.10 69.54 -58.14
CA LEU A 307 12.80 70.50 -59.22
C LEU A 307 11.62 70.21 -60.16
#